data_AF-A0A2R6FGX6-F1
#
_entry.id   AF-A0A2R6FGX6-F1
#
_cell.length_a   1.000
_cell.length_b   1.000
_cell.length_c   1.000
_cell.angle_alpha   90.00
_cell.angle_beta   90.00
_cell.angle_gamma   90.00
#
_symmetry.space_group_name_H-M   'P 1'
#
loop_
_entity.id
_entity.type
_entity.pdbx_description
1 polymer ?
#
loop_
_entity_poly.entity_id
_entity_poly.type
_entity_poly.pdbx_seq_one_letter_code
_entity_poly.pdbx_strand_id
1 'polypeptide(L)'
;MELSPGIVREHDRAAPDPVATETATFGLGCFWGPDARFGALEGVVRTRVGYAGGTRDAHDPNRQVRKTQYQNVVFAATAAQRETLAAVLEERGLQADAIGTRIERLDRFYPAEDYHQKHSLRGTPGLQPVFDELGYDDPELRESPAAAKLNGYAAGHDVGGELGRALERRAGPR
;
A
#
# COMPACT_ATOMS: atom_id res chain seq x y z
N MET A 1 8.88 13.42 -22.93
CA MET A 1 10.11 12.88 -22.31
C MET A 1 9.69 11.73 -21.41
N GLU A 2 10.17 10.51 -21.65
CA GLU A 2 9.80 9.32 -20.86
C GLU A 2 10.37 9.39 -19.44
N LEU A 3 9.76 8.67 -18.49
CA LEU A 3 10.31 8.52 -17.15
C LEU A 3 11.59 7.70 -17.26
N SER A 4 12.75 8.30 -16.96
CA SER A 4 14.02 7.61 -17.11
C SER A 4 14.21 6.53 -16.04
N PRO A 5 14.76 5.35 -16.38
CA PRO A 5 15.16 4.31 -15.42
C PRO A 5 16.04 4.81 -14.28
N GLY A 6 16.92 5.78 -14.54
CA GLY A 6 17.82 6.37 -13.54
C GLY A 6 17.08 7.02 -12.37
N ILE A 7 16.02 7.79 -12.64
CA ILE A 7 15.21 8.46 -11.60
C ILE A 7 14.50 7.44 -10.71
N VAL A 8 13.99 6.34 -11.28
CA VAL A 8 13.37 5.26 -10.51
C VAL A 8 14.40 4.62 -9.58
N ARG A 9 15.58 4.27 -10.10
CA ARG A 9 16.64 3.63 -9.32
C ARG A 9 17.20 4.53 -8.22
N GLU A 10 17.33 5.83 -8.48
CA GLU A 10 17.78 6.80 -7.50
C GLU A 10 16.75 7.00 -6.38
N HIS A 11 15.46 7.09 -6.73
CA HIS A 11 14.39 7.16 -5.75
C HIS A 11 14.38 5.93 -4.83
N ASP A 12 14.53 4.73 -5.39
CA ASP A 12 14.57 3.48 -4.61
C ASP A 12 15.80 3.40 -3.70
N ARG A 13 16.96 3.86 -4.17
CA ARG A 13 18.20 3.90 -3.38
C ARG A 13 18.14 4.92 -2.24
N ALA A 14 17.48 6.05 -2.46
CA ALA A 14 17.36 7.13 -1.47
C ALA A 14 16.33 6.83 -0.37
N ALA A 15 15.44 5.86 -0.59
CA ALA A 15 14.40 5.50 0.36
C ALA A 15 15.00 4.86 1.63
N PRO A 16 14.42 5.13 2.81
CA PRO A 16 14.82 4.46 4.05
C PRO A 16 14.78 2.93 3.93
N ASP A 17 15.73 2.26 4.58
CA ASP A 17 15.73 0.81 4.72
C ASP A 17 14.45 0.34 5.44
N PRO A 18 13.83 -0.80 5.05
CA PRO A 18 12.66 -1.34 5.74
C PRO A 18 12.80 -1.42 7.27
N VAL A 19 13.99 -1.72 7.82
CA VAL A 19 14.19 -1.80 9.28
C VAL A 19 14.14 -0.44 9.98
N ALA A 20 14.33 0.64 9.23
CA ALA A 20 14.24 2.01 9.71
C ALA A 20 12.83 2.60 9.55
N THR A 21 11.86 1.80 9.09
CA THR A 21 10.47 2.21 8.88
C THR A 21 9.52 1.43 9.77
N GLU A 22 8.41 2.07 10.15
CA GLU A 22 7.29 1.38 10.80
C GLU A 22 6.29 0.86 9.76
N THR A 23 5.53 -0.18 10.11
CA THR A 23 4.52 -0.79 9.23
C THR A 23 3.14 -0.73 9.87
N ALA A 24 2.17 -0.13 9.17
CA ALA A 24 0.75 -0.20 9.51
C ALA A 24 0.01 -1.16 8.57
N THR A 25 -1.05 -1.83 9.05
CA THR A 25 -1.83 -2.79 8.24
C THR A 25 -3.32 -2.51 8.38
N PHE A 26 -4.00 -2.41 7.24
CA PHE A 26 -5.42 -2.06 7.15
C PHE A 26 -6.15 -3.01 6.20
N GLY A 27 -7.41 -3.33 6.54
CA GLY A 27 -8.41 -3.86 5.62
C GLY A 27 -9.40 -2.76 5.26
N LEU A 28 -9.49 -2.38 3.98
CA LEU A 28 -10.24 -1.20 3.53
C LEU A 28 -11.00 -1.47 2.22
N GLY A 29 -11.61 -2.64 2.08
CA GLY A 29 -12.25 -3.00 0.82
C GLY A 29 -11.29 -3.65 -0.18
N CYS A 30 -11.50 -3.36 -1.47
CA CYS A 30 -10.57 -3.76 -2.54
C CYS A 30 -9.25 -3.03 -2.29
N PHE A 31 -8.15 -3.78 -2.17
CA PHE A 31 -6.87 -3.20 -1.76
C PHE A 31 -6.17 -2.39 -2.87
N TRP A 32 -6.59 -2.47 -4.13
CA TRP A 32 -5.97 -1.71 -5.22
C TRP A 32 -6.08 -0.19 -5.04
N GLY A 33 -7.26 0.28 -4.61
CA GLY A 33 -7.48 1.70 -4.34
C GLY A 33 -6.62 2.22 -3.18
N PRO A 34 -6.66 1.58 -1.99
CA PRO A 34 -5.77 1.88 -0.88
C PRO A 34 -4.29 1.80 -1.22
N ASP A 35 -3.84 0.78 -1.97
CA ASP A 35 -2.44 0.64 -2.39
C ASP A 35 -1.95 1.87 -3.16
N ALA A 36 -2.71 2.30 -4.15
CA ALA A 36 -2.38 3.50 -4.93
C ALA A 36 -2.47 4.78 -4.07
N ARG A 37 -3.54 4.92 -3.28
CA ARG A 37 -3.76 6.11 -2.46
C ARG A 37 -2.68 6.30 -1.40
N PHE A 38 -2.37 5.26 -0.61
CA PHE A 38 -1.29 5.32 0.37
C PHE A 38 0.07 5.45 -0.31
N GLY A 39 0.28 4.77 -1.44
CA GLY A 39 1.50 4.85 -2.22
C GLY A 39 1.85 6.30 -2.57
N ALA A 40 0.88 7.12 -2.94
CA ALA A 40 1.10 8.53 -3.26
C ALA A 40 1.45 9.44 -2.06
N LEU A 41 1.09 9.07 -0.82
CA LEU A 41 1.23 9.94 0.34
C LEU A 41 2.68 10.22 0.71
N GLU A 42 2.97 11.45 1.12
CA GLU A 42 4.25 11.80 1.73
C GLU A 42 4.45 11.03 3.05
N GLY A 43 5.68 10.58 3.31
CA GLY A 43 6.01 9.75 4.48
C GLY A 43 5.74 8.25 4.30
N VAL A 44 4.85 7.85 3.38
CA VAL A 44 4.70 6.42 3.03
C VAL A 44 5.84 6.02 2.08
N VAL A 45 6.69 5.11 2.53
CA VAL A 45 7.86 4.67 1.75
C VAL A 45 7.50 3.55 0.77
N ARG A 46 6.78 2.53 1.24
CA ARG A 46 6.39 1.34 0.46
C ARG A 46 4.97 0.93 0.78
N THR A 47 4.33 0.25 -0.16
CA THR A 47 3.02 -0.37 0.03
C THR A 47 3.04 -1.78 -0.54
N ARG A 48 2.26 -2.69 0.04
CA ARG A 48 2.02 -4.04 -0.48
C ARG A 48 0.63 -4.48 -0.11
N VAL A 49 0.03 -5.31 -0.97
CA VAL A 49 -1.33 -5.80 -0.77
C VAL A 49 -1.35 -7.28 -0.44
N GLY A 50 -2.37 -7.71 0.28
CA GLY A 50 -2.43 -9.06 0.81
C GLY A 50 -3.63 -9.33 1.70
N TYR A 51 -3.57 -10.47 2.38
CA TYR A 51 -4.63 -11.02 3.19
C TYR A 51 -4.19 -11.11 4.66
N ALA A 52 -5.05 -10.66 5.57
CA ALA A 52 -4.85 -10.69 7.02
C ALA A 52 -6.21 -10.84 7.74
N GLY A 53 -6.20 -11.27 9.00
CA GLY A 53 -7.40 -11.40 9.84
C GLY A 53 -8.28 -12.63 9.58
N GLY A 54 -7.86 -13.53 8.68
CA GLY A 54 -8.51 -14.83 8.48
C GLY A 54 -7.89 -15.92 9.35
N THR A 55 -8.72 -16.85 9.85
CA THR A 55 -8.27 -18.10 10.45
C THR A 55 -8.20 -19.19 9.38
N ARG A 56 -7.12 -19.97 9.29
CA ARG A 56 -7.06 -21.15 8.40
C ARG A 56 -8.17 -22.16 8.70
N ASP A 57 -8.68 -22.17 9.93
CA ASP A 57 -9.78 -23.02 10.41
C ASP A 57 -11.18 -22.56 9.98
N ALA A 58 -11.31 -21.53 9.14
CA ALA A 58 -12.61 -21.03 8.66
C ALA A 58 -13.29 -21.94 7.61
N HIS A 59 -12.68 -23.07 7.24
CA HIS A 59 -13.33 -24.09 6.42
C HIS A 59 -14.16 -25.05 7.30
N ASP A 60 -15.16 -24.53 8.01
CA ASP A 60 -16.22 -25.34 8.59
C ASP A 60 -17.33 -25.51 7.54
N PRO A 61 -17.55 -26.73 6.99
CA PRO A 61 -18.57 -26.95 5.97
C PRO A 61 -20.00 -26.70 6.47
N ASN A 62 -20.22 -26.55 7.79
CA ASN A 62 -21.50 -26.23 8.39
C ASN A 62 -21.65 -24.74 8.76
N ARG A 63 -20.63 -23.92 8.52
CA ARG A 63 -20.62 -22.49 8.87
C ARG A 63 -20.03 -21.66 7.74
N GLN A 64 -20.90 -21.09 6.92
CA GLN A 64 -20.51 -20.04 5.99
C GLN A 64 -20.11 -18.78 6.79
N VAL A 65 -18.84 -18.39 6.75
CA VAL A 65 -18.44 -17.06 7.24
C VAL A 65 -19.20 -15.99 6.43
N ARG A 66 -19.86 -15.05 7.12
CA ARG A 66 -20.40 -13.85 6.44
C ARG A 66 -19.20 -13.18 5.77
N LYS A 67 -19.22 -12.98 4.45
CA LYS A 67 -18.11 -12.47 3.64
C LYS A 67 -17.33 -11.39 4.41
N THR A 68 -16.17 -11.75 4.96
CA THR A 68 -15.28 -10.85 5.69
C THR A 68 -14.40 -10.03 4.74
N GLN A 69 -14.32 -10.49 3.49
CA GLN A 69 -13.76 -9.73 2.38
C GLN A 69 -14.46 -8.37 2.32
N TYR A 70 -13.68 -7.30 2.22
CA TYR A 70 -14.12 -5.90 2.17
C TYR A 70 -14.55 -5.24 3.50
N GLN A 71 -14.39 -5.90 4.65
CA GLN A 71 -14.62 -5.23 5.93
C GLN A 71 -13.53 -4.21 6.25
N ASN A 72 -13.92 -3.15 6.99
CA ASN A 72 -12.99 -2.17 7.51
C ASN A 72 -12.33 -2.71 8.79
N VAL A 73 -11.01 -2.90 8.76
CA VAL A 73 -10.23 -3.41 9.88
C VAL A 73 -8.94 -2.62 10.01
N VAL A 74 -8.58 -2.22 11.22
CA VAL A 74 -7.24 -1.75 11.55
C VAL A 74 -6.54 -2.82 12.37
N PHE A 75 -5.38 -3.28 11.89
CA PHE A 75 -4.58 -4.28 12.61
C PHE A 75 -3.44 -3.63 13.37
N ALA A 76 -3.51 -3.66 14.70
CA ALA A 76 -2.43 -3.22 15.59
C ALA A 76 -1.48 -4.38 15.91
N ALA A 77 -0.30 -4.34 15.31
CA ALA A 77 0.77 -5.31 15.50
C ALA A 77 1.53 -5.10 16.82
N THR A 78 1.69 -3.84 17.24
CA THR A 78 2.46 -3.46 18.45
C THR A 78 1.60 -2.79 19.52
N ALA A 79 2.11 -2.68 20.75
CA ALA A 79 1.47 -1.92 21.82
C ALA A 79 1.38 -0.43 21.47
N ALA A 80 2.47 0.16 20.94
CA ALA A 80 2.49 1.55 20.48
C ALA A 80 1.41 1.84 19.44
N GLN A 81 1.15 0.92 18.49
CA GLN A 81 0.04 1.08 17.54
C GLN A 81 -1.33 1.05 18.19
N ARG A 82 -1.53 0.23 19.24
CA ARG A 82 -2.80 0.24 20.00
C ARG A 82 -2.98 1.56 20.75
N GLU A 83 -1.91 2.08 21.35
CA GLU A 83 -1.91 3.37 22.06
C GLU A 83 -2.20 4.52 21.11
N THR A 84 -1.55 4.57 19.95
CA THR A 84 -1.83 5.56 18.89
C THR A 84 -3.29 5.50 18.45
N LEU A 85 -3.85 4.30 18.26
CA LEU A 85 -5.26 4.15 17.88
C LEU A 85 -6.20 4.64 18.99
N ALA A 86 -5.91 4.31 20.25
CA ALA A 86 -6.69 4.81 21.39
C ALA A 86 -6.69 6.34 21.45
N ALA A 87 -5.52 6.97 21.29
CA ALA A 87 -5.39 8.43 21.27
C ALA A 87 -6.17 9.06 20.10
N VAL A 88 -6.11 8.48 18.89
CA VAL A 88 -6.88 8.98 17.73
C VAL A 88 -8.39 8.87 17.95
N LEU A 89 -8.86 7.79 18.59
CA LEU A 89 -10.27 7.63 18.92
C LEU A 89 -10.71 8.66 19.96
N GLU A 90 -9.93 8.85 21.01
CA GLU A 90 -10.18 9.83 22.07
C GLU A 90 -10.24 11.26 21.51
N GLU A 91 -9.25 11.66 20.70
CA GLU A 91 -9.21 12.96 20.04
C GLU A 91 -10.47 13.23 19.19
N ARG A 92 -11.02 12.17 18.59
CA ARG A 92 -12.22 12.24 17.76
C ARG A 92 -13.53 12.04 18.54
N GLY A 93 -13.47 11.83 19.84
CA GLY A 93 -14.64 11.52 20.67
C GLY A 93 -15.32 10.19 20.29
N LEU A 94 -14.56 9.24 19.72
CA LEU A 94 -15.04 7.93 19.29
C LEU A 94 -14.65 6.86 20.31
N GLN A 95 -15.47 5.81 20.41
CA GLN A 95 -15.16 4.61 21.19
C GLN A 95 -15.00 3.42 20.24
N ALA A 96 -14.05 2.52 20.54
CA ALA A 96 -13.71 1.41 19.66
C ALA A 96 -14.89 0.43 19.44
N ASP A 97 -15.77 0.29 20.43
CA ASP A 97 -16.99 -0.53 20.37
C ASP A 97 -18.17 0.19 19.71
N ALA A 98 -18.06 1.50 19.46
CA ALA A 98 -19.09 2.34 18.87
C ALA A 98 -18.86 2.64 17.38
N ILE A 99 -17.76 2.18 16.79
CA ILE A 99 -17.45 2.36 15.36
C ILE A 99 -17.60 1.06 14.57
N GLY A 100 -17.96 1.17 13.29
CA GLY A 100 -18.06 0.00 12.39
C GLY A 100 -16.71 -0.59 11.94
N THR A 101 -15.58 0.05 12.29
CA THR A 101 -14.24 -0.43 11.95
C THR A 101 -13.75 -1.36 13.04
N ARG A 102 -13.40 -2.59 12.68
CA ARG A 102 -12.84 -3.56 13.64
C ARG A 102 -11.40 -3.17 13.97
N ILE A 103 -11.02 -3.27 15.24
CA ILE A 103 -9.63 -3.08 15.68
C ILE A 103 -9.13 -4.41 16.20
N GLU A 104 -8.10 -4.95 15.56
CA GLU A 104 -7.61 -6.32 15.81
C GLU A 104 -6.11 -6.36 16.00
N ARG A 105 -5.64 -7.45 16.61
CA ARG A 105 -4.22 -7.78 16.58
C ARG A 105 -3.84 -8.31 15.20
N LEU A 106 -2.72 -7.85 14.65
CA LEU A 106 -2.13 -8.50 13.47
C LEU A 106 -1.42 -9.78 13.90
N ASP A 107 -1.96 -10.94 13.53
CA ASP A 107 -1.28 -12.22 13.76
C ASP A 107 -0.32 -12.57 12.61
N ARG A 108 -0.80 -12.46 11.37
CA ARG A 108 0.00 -12.71 10.17
C ARG A 108 -0.57 -11.95 8.97
N PHE A 109 0.34 -11.56 8.08
CA PHE A 109 0.03 -10.99 6.77
C PHE A 109 0.56 -11.93 5.68
N TYR A 110 -0.28 -12.24 4.70
CA TYR A 110 0.09 -13.02 3.53
C TYR A 110 0.05 -12.11 2.31
N PRO A 111 1.18 -11.87 1.61
CA PRO A 111 1.16 -11.12 0.36
C PRO A 111 0.18 -11.74 -0.64
N ALA A 112 -0.58 -10.90 -1.32
CA ALA A 112 -1.37 -11.33 -2.46
C ALA A 112 -0.43 -11.63 -3.65
N GLU A 113 -0.96 -12.37 -4.60
CA GLU A 113 -0.31 -12.73 -5.86
C GLU A 113 0.28 -11.50 -6.58
N ASP A 114 1.33 -11.69 -7.36
CA ASP A 114 2.12 -10.55 -7.86
C ASP A 114 1.36 -9.63 -8.81
N TYR A 115 0.39 -10.17 -9.57
CA TYR A 115 -0.49 -9.38 -10.43
C TYR A 115 -1.41 -8.42 -9.66
N HIS A 116 -1.60 -8.63 -8.36
CA HIS A 116 -2.34 -7.71 -7.49
C HIS A 116 -1.49 -6.54 -7.01
N GLN A 117 -0.17 -6.68 -7.00
CA GLN A 117 0.77 -5.66 -6.51
C GLN A 117 0.89 -4.54 -7.55
N LYS A 118 0.80 -3.29 -7.10
CA LYS A 118 0.97 -2.11 -7.97
C LYS A 118 0.05 -2.14 -9.20
N HIS A 119 -1.20 -2.54 -8.99
CA HIS A 119 -2.15 -2.84 -10.06
C HIS A 119 -2.30 -1.71 -11.10
N SER A 120 -2.42 -0.45 -10.66
CA SER A 120 -2.58 0.70 -11.57
C SER A 120 -1.32 0.96 -12.39
N LEU A 121 -0.14 0.78 -11.78
CA LEU A 121 1.15 0.89 -12.49
C LEU A 121 1.25 -0.16 -13.60
N ARG A 122 0.95 -1.43 -13.29
CA ARG A 122 1.00 -2.54 -14.26
C ARG A 122 0.03 -2.33 -15.43
N GLY A 123 -1.12 -1.71 -15.16
CA GLY A 123 -2.13 -1.38 -16.18
C GLY A 123 -1.84 -0.11 -16.98
N THR A 124 -0.81 0.68 -16.62
CA THR A 124 -0.53 1.97 -17.27
C THR A 124 0.60 1.86 -18.30
N PRO A 125 0.33 2.12 -19.58
CA PRO A 125 1.36 2.10 -20.62
C PRO A 125 2.55 3.01 -20.31
N GLY A 126 3.75 2.46 -20.47
CA GLY A 126 5.01 3.18 -20.31
C GLY A 126 5.50 3.35 -18.87
N LEU A 127 4.83 2.76 -17.86
CA LEU A 127 5.37 2.67 -16.50
C LEU A 127 6.05 1.33 -16.23
N GLN A 128 5.34 0.21 -16.44
CA GLN A 128 5.91 -1.14 -16.27
C GLN A 128 7.21 -1.35 -17.07
N PRO A 129 7.32 -0.92 -18.35
CA PRO A 129 8.55 -1.13 -19.13
C PRO A 129 9.82 -0.51 -18.50
N VAL A 130 9.68 0.55 -17.69
CA VAL A 130 10.81 1.16 -17.00
C VAL A 130 11.40 0.22 -15.95
N PHE A 131 10.55 -0.55 -15.27
CA PHE A 131 10.97 -1.57 -14.29
C PHE A 131 11.53 -2.81 -14.98
N ASP A 132 10.93 -3.21 -16.11
CA ASP A 132 11.43 -4.32 -16.92
C ASP A 132 12.85 -4.01 -17.45
N GLU A 133 13.10 -2.79 -17.92
CA GLU A 133 14.44 -2.34 -18.34
C GLU A 133 15.45 -2.32 -17.19
N LEU A 134 15.02 -1.98 -15.98
CA LEU A 134 15.85 -2.03 -14.78
C LEU A 134 16.13 -3.46 -14.29
N GLY A 135 15.44 -4.45 -14.87
CA GLY A 135 15.56 -5.87 -14.55
C GLY A 135 14.83 -6.28 -13.28
N TYR A 136 13.79 -5.55 -12.85
CA TYR A 136 13.08 -5.84 -11.61
C TYR A 136 12.21 -7.08 -11.79
N ASP A 137 12.32 -8.03 -10.87
CA ASP A 137 11.35 -9.10 -10.73
C ASP A 137 10.09 -8.64 -9.96
N ASP A 138 9.09 -9.52 -9.85
CA ASP A 138 7.83 -9.19 -9.18
C ASP A 138 8.00 -8.85 -7.68
N PRO A 139 8.79 -9.60 -6.89
CA PRO A 139 9.16 -9.19 -5.54
C PRO A 139 9.85 -7.82 -5.46
N GLU A 140 10.78 -7.51 -6.35
CA GLU A 140 11.47 -6.22 -6.39
C GLU A 140 10.50 -5.09 -6.74
N LEU A 141 9.62 -5.28 -7.73
CA LEU A 141 8.57 -4.32 -8.07
C LEU A 141 7.59 -4.11 -6.90
N ARG A 142 7.23 -5.18 -6.18
CA ARG A 142 6.37 -5.09 -5.00
C ARG A 142 6.99 -4.23 -3.92
N GLU A 143 8.28 -4.39 -3.64
CA GLU A 143 8.98 -3.69 -2.56
C GLU A 143 9.61 -2.34 -2.98
N SER A 144 9.53 -1.97 -4.26
CA SER A 144 10.05 -0.70 -4.79
C SER A 144 9.27 0.52 -4.25
N PRO A 145 9.95 1.46 -3.55
CA PRO A 145 9.39 2.75 -3.16
C PRO A 145 8.85 3.57 -4.34
N ALA A 146 9.59 3.63 -5.44
CA ALA A 146 9.20 4.31 -6.67
C ALA A 146 7.97 3.66 -7.28
N ALA A 147 7.87 2.32 -7.27
CA ALA A 147 6.67 1.65 -7.75
C ALA A 147 5.44 2.00 -6.92
N ALA A 148 5.56 2.16 -5.59
CA ALA A 148 4.46 2.63 -4.74
C ALA A 148 4.00 4.04 -5.15
N LYS A 149 4.94 4.95 -5.37
CA LYS A 149 4.63 6.31 -5.87
C LYS A 149 3.96 6.28 -7.24
N LEU A 150 4.55 5.56 -8.19
CA LEU A 150 4.09 5.50 -9.57
C LEU A 150 2.74 4.78 -9.70
N ASN A 151 2.43 3.83 -8.82
CA ASN A 151 1.11 3.23 -8.73
C ASN A 151 0.06 4.25 -8.26
N GLY A 152 0.41 5.13 -7.32
CA GLY A 152 -0.40 6.27 -6.93
C GLY A 152 -0.63 7.25 -8.07
N TYR A 153 0.43 7.67 -8.76
CA TYR A 153 0.36 8.52 -9.94
C TYR A 153 -0.54 7.92 -11.05
N ALA A 154 -0.36 6.64 -11.35
CA ALA A 154 -1.15 5.91 -12.34
C ALA A 154 -2.65 5.88 -12.00
N ALA A 155 -3.00 5.94 -10.72
CA ALA A 155 -4.38 6.06 -10.25
C ALA A 155 -4.91 7.51 -10.18
N GLY A 156 -4.12 8.50 -10.63
CA GLY A 156 -4.49 9.91 -10.65
C GLY A 156 -4.23 10.66 -9.34
N HIS A 157 -3.38 10.13 -8.46
CA HIS A 157 -2.97 10.83 -7.24
C HIS A 157 -1.69 11.66 -7.47
N ASP A 158 -1.62 12.83 -6.83
CA ASP A 158 -0.43 13.67 -6.88
C ASP A 158 0.73 13.00 -6.13
N VAL A 159 1.90 13.01 -6.76
CA VAL A 159 3.14 12.48 -6.20
C VAL A 159 4.11 13.64 -6.05
N GLY A 160 4.63 13.83 -4.84
CA GLY A 160 5.61 14.88 -4.55
C GLY A 160 7.06 14.49 -4.89
N GLY A 161 7.98 15.39 -4.57
CA GLY A 161 9.41 15.16 -4.68
C GLY A 161 9.94 15.12 -6.11
N GLU A 162 11.15 14.58 -6.29
CA GLU A 162 11.83 14.56 -7.58
C GLU A 162 11.11 13.70 -8.62
N LEU A 163 10.58 12.55 -8.18
CA LEU A 163 9.82 11.63 -9.02
C LEU A 163 8.52 12.29 -9.53
N GLY A 164 7.81 13.00 -8.65
CA GLY A 164 6.67 13.84 -9.02
C GLY A 164 7.00 14.88 -10.10
N ARG A 165 8.04 15.67 -9.87
CA ARG A 165 8.52 16.67 -10.83
C ARG A 165 8.92 16.04 -12.18
N ALA A 166 9.48 14.83 -12.16
CA ALA A 166 9.82 14.11 -13.39
C ALA A 166 8.58 13.71 -14.19
N LEU A 167 7.50 13.33 -13.51
CA LEU A 167 6.21 12.97 -14.13
C LEU A 167 5.50 14.20 -14.71
N GLU A 168 5.54 15.34 -14.02
CA GLU A 168 4.99 16.60 -14.53
C GLU A 168 5.69 17.06 -15.82
N ARG A 169 7.03 16.98 -15.86
CA ARG A 169 7.80 17.27 -17.08
C ARG A 169 7.45 16.35 -18.25
N ARG A 170 6.99 15.11 -17.97
CA ARG A 170 6.53 14.16 -18.98
C ARG A 170 5.15 14.53 -19.52
N ALA A 171 4.22 14.93 -18.65
CA ALA A 171 2.83 15.22 -19.02
C ALA A 171 2.68 16.48 -19.90
N GLY A 172 3.66 17.40 -19.86
CA GLY A 172 3.56 18.70 -20.51
C GLY A 172 2.69 19.69 -19.71
N PRO A 173 2.67 20.99 -20.07
CA PRO A 173 1.74 21.93 -19.45
C PRO A 173 0.30 21.48 -19.74
N ARG A 174 -0.53 21.45 -18.69
CA ARG A 174 -1.98 21.18 -18.81
C ARG A 174 -2.69 22.32 -19.52
#